data_AF-A0A5V3AI29-F1
#
_entry.id   AF-A0A5V3AI29-F1
#
_cell.length_a   1.000
_cell.length_b   1.000
_cell.length_c   1.000
_cell.angle_alpha   90.00
_cell.angle_beta   90.00
_cell.angle_gamma   90.00
#
_symmetry.space_group_name_H-M   'P 1'
#
loop_
_entity.id
_entity.type
_entity.pdbx_description
1 polymer ?
#
loop_
_entity_poly.entity_id
_entity_poly.type
_entity_poly.pdbx_seq_one_letter_code
_entity_poly.pdbx_strand_id
1 'polypeptide(L)'
;MTIKAKLSALAVLLALLIGAYYAGYLKGWYAHSDKINNEHKAKNKKAEKAVATGVQKAAVASAEGKVIYRTIYRDVVKYVNDPNHTKCDFDDHAVQLRQRALDAANSISGFDAGTVQGSEQSRN
;
A
#
# COMPACT_ATOMS: atom_id res chain seq x y z
N MET A 1 5.32 52.59 -49.79
CA MET A 1 5.20 52.11 -48.39
C MET A 1 6.35 52.64 -47.56
N THR A 2 6.07 53.34 -46.47
CA THR A 2 7.10 53.92 -45.58
C THR A 2 7.79 52.83 -44.77
N ILE A 3 9.07 53.02 -44.43
CA ILE A 3 9.88 52.05 -43.66
C ILE A 3 9.22 51.71 -42.31
N LYS A 4 8.58 52.69 -41.67
CA LYS A 4 7.83 52.50 -40.43
C LYS A 4 6.66 51.51 -40.58
N ALA A 5 5.93 51.57 -41.69
CA ALA A 5 4.83 50.65 -41.96
C ALA A 5 5.34 49.21 -42.20
N LYS A 6 6.49 49.05 -42.87
CA LYS A 6 7.12 47.74 -43.07
C LYS A 6 7.61 47.14 -41.74
N LEU A 7 8.21 47.94 -40.86
CA LEU A 7 8.65 47.50 -39.54
C LEU A 7 7.48 47.10 -38.65
N SER A 8 6.40 47.89 -38.65
CA SER A 8 5.18 47.55 -37.90
C SER A 8 4.55 46.25 -38.40
N ALA A 9 4.44 46.07 -39.73
CA ALA A 9 3.92 44.84 -40.30
C ALA A 9 4.78 43.62 -39.92
N LEU A 10 6.10 43.76 -39.93
CA LEU A 10 7.04 42.67 -39.58
C LEU A 10 6.95 42.30 -38.09
N ALA A 11 6.78 43.29 -37.21
CA ALA A 11 6.58 43.05 -35.77
C ALA A 11 5.27 42.29 -35.48
N VAL A 12 4.18 42.66 -36.15
CA VAL A 12 2.89 41.94 -36.03
C VAL A 12 3.02 40.51 -36.54
N LEU A 13 3.72 40.30 -37.65
CA LEU A 13 3.92 38.98 -38.23
C LEU A 13 4.75 38.07 -37.30
N LEU A 14 5.78 38.63 -36.67
CA LEU A 14 6.59 37.91 -35.68
C LEU A 14 5.77 37.53 -34.44
N ALA A 15 4.93 38.45 -33.94
CA ALA A 15 4.06 38.19 -32.79
C ALA A 15 3.05 37.06 -33.07
N LEU A 16 2.48 37.02 -34.28
CA LEU A 16 1.57 35.94 -34.70
C LEU A 16 2.27 34.58 -34.76
N LEU A 17 3.51 34.52 -35.27
CA LEU A 17 4.28 33.28 -35.33
C LEU A 17 4.61 32.75 -33.93
N ILE A 18 5.02 33.63 -33.01
CA ILE A 18 5.31 33.27 -31.62
C ILE A 18 4.03 32.76 -30.93
N GLY A 19 2.91 33.45 -31.12
CA GLY A 19 1.62 33.04 -30.56
C GLY A 19 1.15 31.68 -31.07
N ALA A 20 1.27 31.44 -32.38
CA ALA A 20 0.91 30.15 -32.98
C ALA A 20 1.80 29.00 -32.48
N TYR A 21 3.11 29.23 -32.37
CA TYR A 21 4.05 28.25 -31.84
C TYR A 21 3.75 27.90 -30.37
N TYR A 22 3.51 28.93 -29.54
CA TYR A 22 3.17 28.74 -28.13
C TYR A 22 1.85 28.00 -27.92
N ALA A 23 0.82 28.33 -28.71
CA ALA A 23 -0.46 27.62 -28.67
C ALA A 23 -0.32 26.14 -29.08
N GLY A 24 0.51 25.84 -30.08
CA GLY A 24 0.82 24.47 -30.50
C GLY A 24 1.57 23.69 -29.41
N TYR A 25 2.57 24.31 -28.79
CA TYR A 25 3.32 23.74 -27.68
C TYR A 25 2.42 23.41 -26.49
N LEU A 26 1.57 24.35 -26.06
CA LEU A 26 0.60 24.13 -24.98
C LEU A 26 -0.35 22.98 -25.30
N LYS A 27 -0.92 22.94 -26.52
CA LYS A 27 -1.81 21.84 -26.93
C LYS A 27 -1.11 20.48 -26.88
N GLY A 28 0.14 20.41 -27.36
CA GLY A 28 0.95 19.19 -27.28
C GLY A 28 1.25 18.77 -25.84
N TRP A 29 1.60 19.74 -24.99
CA TRP A 29 1.88 19.52 -23.56
C TRP A 29 0.66 18.98 -22.81
N TYR A 30 -0.51 19.59 -23.01
CA TYR A 30 -1.77 19.14 -22.39
C TYR A 30 -2.17 17.75 -22.89
N ALA A 31 -2.11 17.50 -24.21
CA ALA A 31 -2.44 16.19 -24.77
C ALA A 31 -1.53 15.07 -24.23
N HIS A 32 -0.23 15.34 -24.09
CA HIS A 32 0.71 14.41 -23.50
C HIS A 32 0.42 14.18 -22.00
N SER A 33 0.20 15.26 -21.25
CA SER A 33 -0.11 15.20 -19.82
C SER A 33 -1.41 14.45 -19.54
N ASP A 34 -2.45 14.66 -20.35
CA ASP A 34 -3.72 13.93 -20.23
C ASP A 34 -3.56 12.43 -20.51
N LYS A 35 -2.78 12.07 -21.53
CA LYS A 35 -2.45 10.66 -21.82
C LYS A 35 -1.75 10.00 -20.65
N ILE A 36 -0.69 10.61 -20.13
CA ILE A 36 0.09 10.08 -19.01
C ILE A 36 -0.77 9.98 -17.75
N ASN A 37 -1.54 11.02 -17.42
CA ASN A 37 -2.43 11.01 -16.25
C ASN A 37 -3.49 9.91 -16.35
N ASN A 38 -4.06 9.70 -17.54
CA ASN A 38 -5.03 8.62 -17.78
C ASN A 38 -4.39 7.24 -17.67
N GLU A 39 -3.16 7.06 -18.18
CA GLU A 39 -2.40 5.81 -18.01
C GLU A 39 -2.09 5.53 -16.53
N HIS A 40 -1.69 6.55 -15.75
CA HIS A 40 -1.47 6.41 -14.31
C HIS A 40 -2.76 6.07 -13.57
N LYS A 41 -3.88 6.75 -13.86
CA LYS A 41 -5.19 6.41 -13.30
C LYS A 41 -5.58 4.96 -13.61
N ALA A 42 -5.35 4.50 -14.84
CA ALA A 42 -5.64 3.14 -15.23
C ALA A 42 -4.75 2.11 -14.49
N LYS A 43 -3.46 2.40 -14.32
CA LYS A 43 -2.53 1.57 -13.54
C LYS A 43 -2.92 1.51 -12.06
N ASN A 44 -3.21 2.67 -11.45
CA ASN A 44 -3.64 2.75 -10.06
C ASN A 44 -4.93 1.97 -9.83
N LYS A 45 -5.94 2.12 -10.69
CA LYS A 45 -7.19 1.37 -10.59
C LYS A 45 -6.98 -0.15 -10.72
N LYS A 46 -6.02 -0.60 -11.53
CA LYS A 46 -5.65 -2.02 -11.62
C LYS A 46 -4.94 -2.50 -10.36
N ALA A 47 -4.01 -1.72 -9.82
CA ALA A 47 -3.31 -2.02 -8.58
C ALA A 47 -4.28 -2.07 -7.39
N GLU A 48 -5.20 -1.10 -7.27
CA GLU A 48 -6.26 -1.10 -6.26
C GLU A 48 -7.12 -2.35 -6.35
N LYS A 49 -7.55 -2.75 -7.55
CA LYS A 49 -8.33 -4.00 -7.74
C LYS A 49 -7.55 -5.25 -7.35
N ALA A 50 -6.25 -5.31 -7.67
CA ALA A 50 -5.41 -6.45 -7.31
C ALA A 50 -5.25 -6.58 -5.79
N VAL A 51 -5.21 -5.45 -5.07
CA VAL A 51 -4.98 -5.39 -3.63
C VAL A 51 -6.29 -5.40 -2.83
N ALA A 52 -7.43 -5.03 -3.42
CA ALA A 52 -8.73 -4.92 -2.76
C ALA A 52 -9.16 -6.21 -2.05
N THR A 53 -9.01 -7.36 -2.71
CA THR A 53 -9.32 -8.66 -2.10
C THR A 53 -8.43 -8.96 -0.89
N GLY A 54 -7.14 -8.59 -0.96
CA GLY A 54 -6.20 -8.74 0.14
C GLY A 54 -6.54 -7.83 1.33
N VAL A 55 -6.87 -6.57 1.05
CA VAL A 55 -7.28 -5.59 2.07
C VAL A 55 -8.59 -6.00 2.73
N GLN A 56 -9.57 -6.48 1.97
CA GLN A 56 -10.84 -6.96 2.52
C GLN A 56 -10.63 -8.19 3.41
N LYS A 57 -9.81 -9.16 2.97
CA LYS A 57 -9.44 -10.32 3.80
C LYS A 57 -8.70 -9.91 5.06
N ALA A 58 -7.76 -8.97 4.98
CA ALA A 58 -7.04 -8.45 6.13
C ALA A 58 -7.96 -7.71 7.11
N ALA A 59 -8.92 -6.93 6.61
CA ALA A 59 -9.91 -6.24 7.43
C ALA A 59 -10.83 -7.21 8.17
N VAL A 60 -11.29 -8.28 7.50
CA VAL A 60 -12.09 -9.34 8.13
C VAL A 60 -11.28 -10.08 9.19
N ALA A 61 -10.04 -10.51 8.87
CA ALA A 61 -9.16 -11.18 9.82
C ALA A 61 -8.84 -10.30 11.05
N SER A 62 -8.67 -8.98 10.86
CA SER A 62 -8.47 -8.04 11.96
C SER A 62 -9.70 -7.91 12.86
N ALA A 63 -10.91 -7.89 12.28
CA ALA A 63 -12.15 -7.86 13.03
C ALA A 63 -12.39 -9.16 13.80
N GLU A 64 -12.15 -10.32 13.17
CA GLU A 64 -12.25 -11.64 13.82
C GLU A 64 -11.23 -11.79 14.94
N GLY A 65 -9.98 -11.37 14.72
CA GLY A 65 -8.93 -11.38 15.74
C GLY A 65 -9.29 -10.54 16.98
N LYS A 66 -9.93 -9.38 16.79
CA LYS A 66 -10.42 -8.55 17.91
C LYS A 66 -11.51 -9.24 18.74
N VAL A 67 -12.42 -9.97 18.09
CA VAL A 67 -13.49 -10.72 18.78
C VAL A 67 -12.91 -11.91 19.54
N ILE A 68 -11.99 -12.66 18.92
CA ILE A 68 -11.30 -13.79 19.56
C ILE A 68 -10.54 -13.30 20.79
N TYR A 69 -9.74 -12.23 20.67
CA TYR A 69 -8.97 -11.68 21.78
C TYR A 69 -9.86 -11.24 22.96
N ARG A 70 -10.97 -10.53 22.68
CA ARG A 70 -11.92 -10.13 23.73
C ARG A 70 -12.58 -11.33 24.41
N THR A 71 -12.86 -12.38 23.64
CA THR A 71 -13.48 -13.61 24.15
C THR A 71 -12.51 -14.37 25.05
N ILE A 72 -11.28 -14.60 24.58
CA ILE A 72 -10.21 -15.23 25.38
C ILE A 72 -10.00 -14.44 26.68
N TYR A 73 -9.89 -13.11 26.61
CA TYR A 73 -9.70 -12.29 27.80
C TYR A 73 -10.86 -12.46 28.79
N ARG A 74 -12.10 -12.41 28.31
CA ARG A 74 -13.29 -12.61 29.16
C ARG A 74 -13.31 -14.01 29.78
N ASP A 75 -12.98 -15.03 29.01
CA ASP A 75 -13.02 -16.42 29.46
C ASP A 75 -11.90 -16.69 30.47
N VAL A 76 -10.71 -16.12 30.29
CA VAL A 76 -9.62 -16.14 31.28
C VAL A 76 -10.03 -15.42 32.56
N VAL A 77 -10.62 -14.23 32.48
CA VAL A 77 -11.08 -13.48 33.66
C VAL A 77 -12.18 -14.25 34.41
N LYS A 78 -13.08 -14.91 33.68
CA LYS A 78 -14.13 -15.75 34.28
C LYS A 78 -13.55 -17.00 34.93
N TYR A 79 -12.60 -17.66 34.27
CA TYR A 79 -11.91 -18.84 34.79
C TYR A 79 -11.13 -18.54 36.07
N VAL A 80 -10.39 -17.42 36.11
CA VAL A 80 -9.59 -17.01 37.30
C VAL A 80 -10.47 -16.57 38.47
N ASN A 81 -11.61 -15.91 38.20
CA ASN A 81 -12.51 -15.42 39.25
C ASN A 81 -13.57 -16.44 39.69
N ASP A 82 -13.53 -17.68 39.19
CA ASP A 82 -14.47 -18.73 39.62
C ASP A 82 -14.09 -19.21 41.04
N PRO A 83 -14.94 -19.03 42.06
CA PRO A 83 -14.65 -19.43 43.44
C PRO A 83 -14.52 -20.94 43.61
N ASN A 84 -14.97 -21.75 42.65
CA ASN A 84 -14.83 -23.21 42.67
C ASN A 84 -13.49 -23.69 42.07
N HIS A 85 -12.68 -22.80 41.48
CA HIS A 85 -11.42 -23.15 40.84
C HIS A 85 -10.21 -22.83 41.76
N THR A 86 -10.13 -23.51 42.91
CA THR A 86 -9.10 -23.26 43.94
C THR A 86 -7.73 -23.89 43.66
N LYS A 87 -7.63 -24.79 42.66
CA LYS A 87 -6.36 -25.43 42.28
C LYS A 87 -6.17 -25.39 40.76
N CYS A 88 -5.07 -24.79 40.31
CA CYS A 88 -4.68 -24.77 38.90
C CYS A 88 -3.72 -25.94 38.64
N ASP A 89 -4.26 -27.14 38.39
CA ASP A 89 -3.48 -28.26 37.84
C ASP A 89 -3.64 -28.23 36.32
N PHE A 90 -2.52 -28.07 35.60
CA PHE A 90 -2.50 -28.20 34.15
C PHE A 90 -2.21 -29.67 33.81
N ASP A 91 -2.96 -30.23 32.87
CA ASP A 91 -2.69 -31.56 32.32
C ASP A 91 -1.28 -31.56 31.68
N ASP A 92 -0.41 -32.45 32.14
CA ASP A 92 0.97 -32.60 31.64
C ASP A 92 1.04 -32.76 30.11
N HIS A 93 0.05 -33.43 29.52
CA HIS A 93 -0.03 -33.62 28.07
C HIS A 93 -0.37 -32.31 27.34
N ALA A 94 -1.19 -31.45 27.94
CA ALA A 94 -1.48 -30.12 27.41
C ALA A 94 -0.25 -29.18 27.49
N VAL A 95 0.52 -29.28 28.57
CA VAL A 95 1.80 -28.54 28.73
C VAL A 95 2.81 -29.00 27.69
N GLN A 96 2.96 -30.32 27.51
CA GLN A 96 3.90 -30.89 26.54
C GLN A 96 3.54 -30.54 25.09
N LEU A 97 2.24 -30.54 24.75
CA LEU A 97 1.77 -30.13 23.43
C LEU A 97 2.06 -28.64 23.16
N ARG A 98 1.84 -27.78 24.16
CA ARG A 98 2.15 -26.35 24.06
C ARG A 98 3.65 -26.12 23.88
N GLN A 99 4.49 -26.85 24.60
CA GLN A 99 5.94 -26.75 24.47
C GLN A 99 6.40 -27.15 23.07
N ARG A 100 5.89 -28.27 22.53
CA ARG A 100 6.18 -28.70 21.17
C ARG A 100 5.77 -27.66 20.13
N ALA A 101 4.65 -26.97 20.33
CA ALA A 101 4.21 -25.91 19.43
C ALA A 101 5.13 -24.66 19.49
N LEU A 102 5.63 -24.30 20.68
CA LEU A 102 6.61 -23.22 20.86
C LEU A 102 7.95 -23.57 20.21
N ASP A 103 8.44 -24.79 20.44
CA ASP A 103 9.70 -25.28 19.85
C ASP A 103 9.60 -25.36 18.32
N ALA A 104 8.44 -25.75 17.79
CA ALA A 104 8.16 -25.75 16.35
C ALA A 104 8.16 -24.33 15.78
N ALA A 105 7.57 -23.35 16.47
CA ALA A 105 7.57 -21.95 16.03
C ALA A 105 8.98 -21.34 16.05
N ASN A 106 9.76 -21.62 17.09
CA ASN A 106 11.14 -21.14 17.22
C ASN A 106 12.12 -21.82 16.26
N SER A 107 11.75 -22.99 15.72
CA SER A 107 12.55 -23.71 14.72
C SER A 107 12.20 -23.35 13.26
N ILE A 108 11.25 -22.43 13.04
CA ILE A 108 10.98 -21.90 11.70
C ILE A 108 12.13 -20.97 11.32
N SER A 109 12.99 -21.44 10.41
CA SER A 109 14.09 -20.64 9.86
C SER A 109 13.55 -19.38 9.19
N GLY A 110 14.07 -18.21 9.61
CA GLY A 110 13.72 -16.90 9.05
C GLY A 110 12.69 -16.09 9.85
N PHE A 111 12.08 -16.62 10.92
CA PHE A 111 11.15 -15.84 11.77
C PHE A 111 11.89 -14.82 12.67
N ASP A 112 13.10 -15.19 13.14
CA ASP A 112 14.03 -14.30 13.87
C ASP A 112 15.02 -13.55 12.96
N ALA A 113 14.95 -13.74 11.64
CA ALA A 113 15.78 -12.98 10.72
C ALA A 113 15.23 -11.55 10.66
N GLY A 114 15.95 -10.61 11.28
CA GLY A 114 15.63 -9.18 11.19
C GLY A 114 15.29 -8.79 9.75
N THR A 115 14.24 -7.98 9.58
CA THR A 115 13.67 -7.59 8.28
C THR A 115 14.76 -7.41 7.23
N VAL A 116 14.94 -8.41 6.36
CA VAL A 116 15.85 -8.30 5.23
C VAL A 116 15.25 -7.28 4.29
N GLN A 117 15.68 -6.03 4.47
CA GLN A 117 15.47 -4.94 3.54
C GLN A 117 16.02 -5.44 2.20
N GLY A 118 15.11 -5.66 1.24
CA GLY A 118 15.38 -6.37 0.00
C GLY A 118 16.68 -5.88 -0.62
N SER A 119 17.69 -6.73 -0.63
CA SER A 119 18.90 -6.50 -1.38
C SER A 119 18.50 -6.44 -2.84
N GLU A 120 18.66 -5.26 -3.42
CA GLU A 120 18.78 -5.04 -4.86
C GLU A 120 19.84 -6.00 -5.40
N GLN A 121 19.35 -7.16 -5.84
CA GLN A 121 20.14 -8.14 -6.54
C GLN A 121 20.38 -7.61 -7.96
N SER A 122 21.48 -6.85 -8.05
CA SER A 122 22.44 -6.81 -9.15
C SER A 122 21.89 -7.30 -10.49
N ARG A 123 21.54 -6.35 -11.37
CA ARG A 123 21.28 -6.60 -12.78
C ARG A 123 22.46 -6.03 -13.59
N ASN A 124 23.31 -6.96 -14.05
CA ASN A 124 24.36 -6.87 -15.08
C ASN A 124 25.43 -5.79 -14.97
#